data_AF-A0A4C1SGM1-F1
#
_entry.id   AF-A0A4C1SGM1-F1
#
_cell.length_a   1.000
_cell.length_b   1.000
_cell.length_c   1.000
_cell.angle_alpha   90.00
_cell.angle_beta   90.00
_cell.angle_gamma   90.00
#
_symmetry.space_group_name_H-M   'P 1'
#
loop_
_entity.id
_entity.type
_entity.pdbx_description
1 polymer ?
#
loop_
_entity_poly.entity_id
_entity_poly.type
_entity_poly.pdbx_seq_one_letter_code
_entity_poly.pdbx_strand_id
1 'polypeptide(L)'
;MADRLYKLIFLEVGIVSQCYQTHNLKRIYTTFLANIEWNCVESNTNGRILADLRDTLEFDVIAPLTPIHFPDKDGDRPDILDIALMKNVNLKLGCIDSLQRLSSDHRPLLMRLGLTSDNRPRDKKITTNWKKVSIALEEIDTPALNKIPNESTNDIDNAIGTLTSHITKVVKNCSRKIPVNSDHPKLPASVRKLMRAKNAALRRVSDFSNPANRSYARALQRKVRERVREVHNNNWSALMEGITPTHKAYWQVAKALKSDGYEPVPALKNPDNTLAFEDREKAECLANSIERQCSHTSPTHDPLHTSRIEEEVRQKVSLDPKDDLDPVTLDEVKGLVKNLKTRKVSGLDGISNKAIKCFSSPLLALLVAIFNACLKNCYFPEVWKDAVIIGIPKPGKPRDLPTSYRPISLLSSLGKLYEKILKSRLSDHLFKKGLIIDEQFGFRPHHSCPQQALRLVEYISEGFKRKHKTVAVFFDVAKALIGFGTQA
;
A
#
# COMPACT_ATOMS: atom_id res chain seq x y z
N MET A 1 -13.86 26.24 6.28
CA MET A 1 -14.74 25.49 7.21
C MET A 1 -13.94 24.28 7.68
N ALA A 2 -13.16 24.45 8.74
CA ALA A 2 -12.44 23.37 9.41
C ALA A 2 -12.63 23.67 10.89
N ASP A 3 -13.81 23.33 11.38
CA ASP A 3 -14.19 23.58 12.75
C ASP A 3 -13.37 22.70 13.70
N ARG A 4 -13.10 23.30 14.84
CA ARG A 4 -12.24 22.84 15.94
C ARG A 4 -12.64 21.43 16.40
N LEU A 5 -11.92 20.41 15.92
CA LEU A 5 -11.94 19.08 16.51
C LEU A 5 -10.87 19.02 17.61
N TYR A 6 -11.29 19.13 18.86
CA TYR A 6 -10.48 18.85 20.06
C TYR A 6 -10.14 17.35 20.06
N LYS A 7 -8.86 16.97 20.07
CA LYS A 7 -8.44 15.56 19.97
C LYS A 7 -8.06 15.03 21.36
N LEU A 8 -8.98 14.30 21.99
CA LEU A 8 -8.60 13.38 23.07
C LEU A 8 -7.82 12.19 22.50
N ILE A 9 -6.68 11.86 23.12
CA ILE A 9 -5.90 10.67 22.78
C ILE A 9 -6.20 9.60 23.84
N PHE A 10 -6.91 8.54 23.45
CA PHE A 10 -7.12 7.34 24.27
C PHE A 10 -6.06 6.29 23.96
N LEU A 11 -5.50 5.67 25.01
CA LEU A 11 -4.53 4.57 24.90
C LEU A 11 -5.02 3.37 25.74
N GLU A 12 -6.19 2.82 25.39
CA GLU A 12 -6.54 1.38 25.50
C GLU A 12 -7.94 1.10 24.91
N VAL A 13 -8.12 -0.09 24.33
CA VAL A 13 -9.39 -0.61 23.81
C VAL A 13 -10.23 -1.11 25.00
N GLY A 14 -10.99 -0.22 25.62
CA GLY A 14 -11.90 -0.59 26.72
C GLY A 14 -12.66 0.59 27.29
N ILE A 15 -12.00 1.75 27.38
CA ILE A 15 -12.64 2.99 27.86
C ILE A 15 -13.78 3.40 26.91
N VAL A 16 -13.62 3.22 25.60
CA VAL A 16 -14.67 3.55 24.61
C VAL A 16 -15.92 2.68 24.80
N SER A 17 -15.80 1.38 25.10
CA SER A 17 -16.96 0.48 25.18
C SER A 17 -17.77 0.68 26.47
N GLN A 18 -17.10 0.88 27.61
CA GLN A 18 -17.77 1.18 28.90
C GLN A 18 -18.27 2.63 28.99
N CYS A 19 -17.60 3.60 28.35
CA CYS A 19 -18.05 5.00 28.32
C CYS A 19 -19.25 5.25 27.39
N TYR A 20 -19.56 4.35 26.44
CA TYR A 20 -20.72 4.49 25.56
C TYR A 20 -22.06 4.19 26.25
N GLN A 21 -22.05 3.49 27.38
CA GLN A 21 -23.27 3.06 28.09
C GLN A 21 -23.89 4.14 28.98
N THR A 22 -23.16 5.22 29.30
CA THR A 22 -23.68 6.35 30.09
C THR A 22 -24.00 7.55 29.19
N HIS A 23 -25.28 7.95 29.13
CA HIS A 23 -25.78 9.03 28.25
C HIS A 23 -25.07 10.39 28.42
N ASN A 24 -24.35 10.61 29.53
CA ASN A 24 -23.65 11.87 29.82
C ASN A 24 -22.30 12.03 29.10
N LEU A 25 -21.61 10.95 28.71
CA LEU A 25 -20.24 11.04 28.17
C LEU A 25 -20.18 11.29 26.66
N LYS A 26 -21.19 10.91 25.87
CA LYS A 26 -21.25 11.28 24.42
C LYS A 26 -21.14 12.78 24.18
N ARG A 27 -21.62 13.60 25.13
CA ARG A 27 -21.54 15.06 25.07
C ARG A 27 -20.11 15.57 25.32
N ILE A 28 -19.35 14.90 26.18
CA ILE A 28 -17.98 15.23 26.59
C ILE A 28 -17.00 15.09 25.40
N TYR A 29 -17.17 14.08 24.53
CA TYR A 29 -16.27 13.83 23.38
C TYR A 29 -16.24 14.91 22.30
N THR A 30 -17.23 15.81 22.26
CA THR A 30 -17.34 16.86 21.23
C THR A 30 -17.11 18.26 21.78
N THR A 31 -16.81 18.38 23.07
CA THR A 31 -16.70 19.65 23.79
C THR A 31 -15.34 19.77 24.46
N PHE A 32 -14.83 20.99 24.52
CA PHE A 32 -13.62 21.36 25.24
C PHE A 32 -13.67 20.86 26.69
N LEU A 33 -12.60 20.22 27.17
CA LEU A 33 -12.44 19.73 28.54
C LEU A 33 -11.39 20.56 29.26
N ALA A 34 -11.78 21.19 30.37
CA ALA A 34 -10.90 22.05 31.15
C ALA A 34 -11.12 21.78 32.64
N ASN A 35 -10.04 21.52 33.37
CA ASN A 35 -10.04 21.40 34.82
C ASN A 35 -8.74 21.98 35.38
N ILE A 36 -8.83 22.76 36.45
CA ILE A 36 -7.69 23.35 37.17
C ILE A 36 -6.72 22.27 37.63
N GLU A 37 -7.21 21.07 37.98
CA GLU A 37 -6.35 19.92 38.33
C GLU A 37 -5.46 19.44 37.18
N TRP A 38 -5.77 19.85 35.95
CA TRP A 38 -5.02 19.51 34.74
C TRP A 38 -4.20 20.69 34.22
N ASN A 39 -3.93 21.68 35.09
CA ASN A 39 -3.24 22.93 34.78
C ASN A 39 -3.98 23.85 33.77
N CYS A 40 -5.28 23.62 33.53
CA CYS A 40 -6.11 24.53 32.77
C CYS A 40 -6.38 25.82 33.56
N VAL A 41 -6.70 26.91 32.87
CA VAL A 41 -6.95 28.21 33.52
C VAL A 41 -8.21 28.19 34.39
N GLU A 42 -9.25 27.49 33.93
CA GLU A 42 -10.54 27.37 34.62
C GLU A 42 -11.13 25.97 34.43
N SER A 43 -11.95 25.50 35.38
CA SER A 43 -12.68 24.23 35.26
C SER A 43 -14.06 24.44 34.64
N ASN A 44 -14.33 23.74 33.54
CA ASN A 44 -15.65 23.70 32.92
C ASN A 44 -16.46 22.49 33.39
N THR A 45 -17.77 22.49 33.13
CA THR A 45 -18.71 21.44 33.61
C THR A 45 -18.28 20.04 33.20
N ASN A 46 -17.82 19.87 31.95
CA ASN A 46 -17.41 18.56 31.44
C ASN A 46 -16.08 18.10 32.04
N GLY A 47 -15.17 19.02 32.35
CA GLY A 47 -13.92 18.73 33.05
C GLY A 47 -14.12 18.32 34.50
N ARG A 48 -15.14 18.86 35.19
CA ARG A 48 -15.53 18.42 36.54
C ARG A 48 -16.14 17.02 36.51
N ILE A 49 -17.08 16.78 35.58
CA ILE A 49 -17.69 15.45 35.41
C ILE A 49 -16.62 14.38 35.14
N LEU A 50 -15.64 14.67 34.28
CA LEU A 50 -14.57 13.72 33.99
C LEU A 50 -13.62 13.53 35.18
N ALA A 51 -13.37 14.56 36.00
CA ALA A 51 -12.61 14.42 37.23
C ALA A 51 -13.35 13.56 38.26
N ASP A 52 -14.66 13.74 38.43
CA ASP A 52 -15.47 12.92 39.34
C ASP A 52 -15.51 11.44 38.89
N LEU A 53 -15.49 11.20 37.58
CA LEU A 53 -15.45 9.86 37.00
C LEU A 53 -14.09 9.17 37.15
N ARG A 54 -13.02 9.91 37.45
CA ARG A 54 -11.66 9.39 37.61
C ARG A 54 -11.61 8.27 38.65
N ASP A 55 -12.19 8.53 39.82
CA ASP A 55 -12.15 7.61 40.95
C ASP A 55 -13.10 6.43 40.75
N THR A 56 -14.24 6.67 40.08
CA THR A 56 -15.25 5.63 39.81
C THR A 56 -14.79 4.64 38.73
N LEU A 57 -14.09 5.13 37.72
CA LEU A 57 -13.65 4.35 36.57
C LEU A 57 -12.16 4.01 36.62
N GLU A 58 -11.46 4.33 37.72
CA GLU A 58 -10.06 3.98 37.98
C GLU A 58 -9.12 4.26 36.78
N PHE A 59 -9.10 5.50 36.30
CA PHE A 59 -8.16 5.93 35.26
C PHE A 59 -7.38 7.17 35.67
N ASP A 60 -6.20 7.35 35.10
CA ASP A 60 -5.35 8.51 35.29
C ASP A 60 -5.58 9.56 34.20
N VAL A 61 -5.60 10.83 34.61
CA VAL A 61 -5.57 11.99 33.71
C VAL A 61 -4.15 12.55 33.70
N ILE A 62 -3.56 12.62 32.51
CA ILE A 62 -2.21 13.15 32.31
C ILE A 62 -2.31 14.40 31.45
N ALA A 63 -1.93 15.53 32.04
CA ALA A 63 -1.90 16.81 31.38
C ALA A 63 -0.45 17.33 31.25
N PRO A 64 -0.12 18.09 30.20
CA PRO A 64 1.15 18.80 30.13
C PRO A 64 1.30 19.80 31.29
N LEU A 65 2.54 20.07 31.67
CA LEU A 65 2.86 21.10 32.68
C LEU A 65 2.75 22.54 32.14
N THR A 66 2.62 22.70 30.82
CA THR A 66 2.57 24.02 30.16
C THR A 66 1.42 24.08 29.17
N PRO A 67 0.79 25.26 28.99
CA PRO A 67 -0.19 25.48 27.95
C PRO A 67 0.32 25.08 26.58
N ILE A 68 -0.56 24.45 25.80
CA ILE A 68 -0.24 23.97 24.44
C ILE A 68 -1.03 24.75 23.39
N HIS A 69 -2.12 25.41 23.76
CA HIS A 69 -2.87 26.29 22.89
C HIS A 69 -2.58 27.75 23.23
N PHE A 70 -2.22 28.52 22.21
CA PHE A 70 -1.88 29.94 22.31
C PHE A 70 -2.75 30.72 21.34
N PRO A 71 -3.92 31.22 21.79
CA PRO A 71 -4.86 31.92 20.93
C PRO A 71 -4.28 33.25 20.41
N ASP A 72 -4.63 33.59 19.17
CA ASP A 72 -4.16 34.80 18.48
C ASP A 72 -4.92 36.08 18.91
N LYS A 73 -6.10 35.94 19.52
CA LYS A 73 -6.97 37.05 19.89
C LYS A 73 -6.50 37.71 21.18
N ASP A 74 -6.56 39.04 21.22
CA ASP A 74 -6.32 39.79 22.45
C ASP A 74 -7.45 39.55 23.45
N GLY A 75 -7.07 39.28 24.71
CA GLY A 75 -7.99 38.85 25.78
C GLY A 75 -7.95 37.34 26.10
N ASP A 76 -7.75 36.48 25.09
CA ASP A 76 -7.76 35.03 25.32
C ASP A 76 -6.48 34.57 26.04
N ARG A 77 -6.59 33.66 27.02
CA ARG A 77 -5.45 33.12 27.77
C ARG A 77 -4.95 31.81 27.14
N PRO A 78 -3.64 31.51 27.21
CA PRO A 78 -3.13 30.19 26.83
C PRO A 78 -3.76 29.09 27.68
N ASP A 79 -4.04 27.93 27.08
CA ASP A 79 -4.71 26.83 27.79
C ASP A 79 -4.20 25.45 27.35
N ILE A 80 -4.59 24.42 28.11
CA ILE A 80 -4.31 23.01 27.86
C ILE A 80 -5.58 22.40 27.24
N LEU A 81 -5.59 22.25 25.91
CA LEU A 81 -6.76 21.71 25.20
C LEU A 81 -6.72 20.20 24.99
N ASP A 82 -5.53 19.60 25.06
CA ASP A 82 -5.32 18.17 24.86
C ASP A 82 -4.75 17.56 26.15
N ILE A 83 -5.42 16.53 26.66
CA ILE A 83 -5.03 15.72 27.81
C ILE A 83 -5.02 14.24 27.40
N ALA A 84 -4.29 13.40 28.11
CA ALA A 84 -4.26 11.96 27.91
C ALA A 84 -4.96 11.23 29.06
N LEU A 85 -5.73 10.19 28.74
CA LEU A 85 -6.37 9.32 29.74
C LEU A 85 -5.71 7.94 29.67
N MET A 86 -5.26 7.43 30.83
CA MET A 86 -4.61 6.13 30.94
C MET A 86 -5.36 5.24 31.95
N LYS A 87 -5.72 4.03 31.54
CA LYS A 87 -6.30 3.01 32.42
C LYS A 87 -5.61 1.69 32.12
N ASN A 88 -5.23 0.94 33.16
CA ASN A 88 -4.63 -0.40 33.04
C ASN A 88 -3.38 -0.53 32.14
N VAL A 89 -2.67 0.58 31.90
CA VAL A 89 -1.46 0.57 31.07
C VAL A 89 -0.24 0.22 31.93
N ASN A 90 0.31 -0.99 31.75
CA ASN A 90 1.52 -1.47 32.44
C ASN A 90 2.84 -0.79 31.99
N LEU A 91 2.79 0.25 31.16
CA LEU A 91 3.95 1.00 30.70
C LEU A 91 4.14 2.26 31.56
N LYS A 92 5.33 2.43 32.15
CA LYS A 92 5.69 3.66 32.89
C LYS A 92 5.60 4.88 31.96
N LEU A 93 4.96 5.97 32.39
CA LEU A 93 5.02 7.26 31.71
C LEU A 93 6.46 7.79 31.78
N GLY A 94 7.10 7.93 30.61
CA GLY A 94 8.45 8.46 30.49
C GLY A 94 8.48 9.99 30.46
N CYS A 95 7.67 10.61 29.59
CA CYS A 95 7.47 12.07 29.57
C CYS A 95 6.21 12.47 28.80
N ILE A 96 5.75 13.70 29.01
CA ILE A 96 4.71 14.38 28.24
C ILE A 96 5.19 15.79 27.87
N ASP A 97 5.67 15.95 26.63
CA ASP A 97 6.34 17.18 26.20
C ASP A 97 5.54 17.95 25.14
N SER A 98 5.54 19.29 25.23
CA SER A 98 5.01 20.14 24.16
C SER A 98 6.07 20.43 23.08
N LEU A 99 5.73 20.20 21.81
CA LEU A 99 6.66 20.36 20.69
C LEU A 99 6.50 21.75 20.03
N GLN A 100 7.61 22.50 19.90
CA GLN A 100 7.62 23.85 19.30
C GLN A 100 7.83 23.88 17.77
N ARG A 101 7.34 22.88 17.05
CA ARG A 101 7.78 22.61 15.66
C ARG A 101 6.83 23.08 14.55
N LEU A 102 5.64 23.60 14.87
CA LEU A 102 4.60 23.91 13.87
C LEU A 102 4.19 25.39 13.82
N SER A 103 3.44 25.77 12.77
CA SER A 103 2.85 27.10 12.54
C SER A 103 1.45 27.30 13.15
N SER A 104 0.92 26.28 13.83
CA SER A 104 -0.39 26.29 14.48
C SER A 104 -0.38 27.10 15.79
N ASP A 105 -1.55 27.63 16.19
CA ASP A 105 -1.82 28.11 17.57
C ASP A 105 -1.82 26.95 18.58
N HIS A 106 -1.96 25.72 18.08
CA HIS A 106 -1.86 24.51 18.85
C HIS A 106 -0.46 23.87 18.76
N ARG A 107 0.19 23.67 19.90
CA ARG A 107 1.42 22.90 20.02
C ARG A 107 1.08 21.42 20.11
N PRO A 108 1.70 20.54 19.30
CA PRO A 108 1.50 19.11 19.45
C PRO A 108 2.11 18.60 20.75
N LEU A 109 1.45 17.63 21.35
CA LEU A 109 1.88 16.89 22.53
C LEU A 109 2.59 15.60 22.13
N LEU A 110 3.71 15.31 22.80
CA LEU A 110 4.44 14.06 22.66
C LEU A 110 4.45 13.34 24.00
N MET A 111 3.60 12.32 24.12
CA MET A 111 3.59 11.41 25.27
C MET A 111 4.43 10.17 24.96
N ARG A 112 5.33 9.80 25.88
CA ARG A 112 6.16 8.59 25.79
C ARG A 112 5.83 7.63 26.92
N LEU A 113 5.48 6.40 26.56
CA LEU A 113 5.19 5.31 27.49
C LEU A 113 6.25 4.21 27.30
N GLY A 114 6.81 3.68 28.40
CA GLY A 114 7.81 2.61 28.44
C GLY A 114 9.26 3.09 28.67
N LEU A 115 10.23 2.16 28.56
CA LEU A 115 11.67 2.43 28.72
C LEU A 115 12.13 3.56 27.79
N THR A 116 12.83 4.55 28.35
CA THR A 116 13.45 5.70 27.67
C THR A 116 14.67 5.25 26.86
N SER A 117 14.45 4.37 25.90
CA SER A 117 15.39 4.01 24.87
C SER A 117 14.86 4.66 23.59
N ASP A 118 15.64 5.57 23.00
CA ASP A 118 15.32 6.34 21.79
C ASP A 118 15.19 5.46 20.51
N ASN A 119 14.88 4.17 20.68
CA ASN A 119 14.89 3.11 19.69
C ASN A 119 13.50 2.73 19.19
N ARG A 120 12.59 3.70 18.96
CA ARG A 120 11.63 3.45 17.88
C ARG A 120 12.43 3.50 16.59
N PRO A 121 12.45 2.45 15.76
CA PRO A 121 13.04 2.56 14.44
C PRO A 121 12.26 3.64 13.70
N ARG A 122 12.84 4.85 13.58
CA ARG A 122 12.35 5.87 12.64
C ARG A 122 12.10 5.15 11.33
N ASP A 123 10.95 5.38 10.67
CA ASP A 123 10.67 4.74 9.39
C ASP A 123 11.92 4.82 8.51
N LYS A 124 12.50 3.66 8.21
CA LYS A 124 13.78 3.57 7.51
C LYS A 124 13.44 3.34 6.05
N LYS A 125 13.68 4.32 5.20
CA LYS A 125 13.60 4.12 3.76
C LYS A 125 14.87 3.40 3.31
N ILE A 126 14.70 2.27 2.65
CA ILE A 126 15.80 1.62 1.96
C ILE A 126 16.01 2.37 0.65
N THR A 127 17.23 2.87 0.43
CA THR A 127 17.65 3.34 -0.89
C THR A 127 18.74 2.42 -1.42
N THR A 128 18.63 2.08 -2.69
CA THR A 128 19.59 1.21 -3.40
C THR A 128 20.35 2.04 -4.43
N ASN A 129 21.68 1.93 -4.44
CA ASN A 129 22.49 2.53 -5.50
C ASN A 129 22.52 1.60 -6.72
N TRP A 130 21.63 1.85 -7.68
CA TRP A 130 21.46 1.00 -8.85
C TRP A 130 22.65 1.01 -9.82
N LYS A 131 23.46 2.08 -9.86
CA LYS A 131 24.71 2.09 -10.63
C LYS A 131 25.71 1.10 -10.05
N LYS A 132 25.85 1.10 -8.71
CA LYS A 132 26.70 0.15 -7.99
C LYS A 132 26.21 -1.30 -8.17
N VAL A 133 24.89 -1.52 -8.19
CA VAL A 133 24.31 -2.84 -8.49
C VAL A 133 24.71 -3.32 -9.89
N SER A 134 24.60 -2.46 -10.92
CA SER A 134 25.00 -2.83 -12.29
C SER A 134 26.46 -3.28 -12.35
N ILE A 135 27.37 -2.47 -11.79
CA ILE A 135 28.81 -2.77 -11.78
C ILE A 135 29.08 -4.08 -11.00
N ALA A 136 28.48 -4.24 -9.83
CA ALA A 136 28.67 -5.43 -9.01
C ALA A 136 28.09 -6.72 -9.64
N LEU A 137 27.13 -6.60 -10.56
CA LEU A 137 26.61 -7.73 -11.35
C LEU A 137 27.40 -7.96 -12.65
N GLU A 138 28.27 -7.03 -13.04
CA GLU A 138 29.19 -7.15 -14.19
C GLU A 138 30.54 -7.75 -13.78
N GLU A 139 31.06 -7.40 -12.60
CA GLU A 139 32.36 -7.84 -12.06
C GLU A 139 32.47 -9.34 -11.76
N ILE A 140 31.45 -10.12 -12.11
CA ILE A 140 31.33 -11.49 -11.65
C ILE A 140 31.75 -12.48 -12.72
N ASP A 141 32.88 -13.11 -12.42
CA ASP A 141 33.27 -14.45 -12.87
C ASP A 141 32.80 -15.43 -11.78
N THR A 142 31.57 -15.95 -11.86
CA THR A 142 31.09 -16.99 -10.92
C THR A 142 31.18 -18.36 -11.58
N PRO A 143 32.14 -19.22 -11.19
CA PRO A 143 32.24 -20.60 -11.67
C PRO A 143 30.96 -21.42 -11.43
N ALA A 144 30.18 -21.07 -10.40
CA ALA A 144 28.91 -21.72 -10.08
C ALA A 144 27.77 -21.43 -11.08
N LEU A 145 27.87 -20.35 -11.85
CA LEU A 145 26.90 -19.99 -12.92
C LEU A 145 27.32 -20.48 -14.30
N ASN A 146 28.54 -21.04 -14.43
CA ASN A 146 29.07 -21.58 -15.68
C ASN A 146 28.69 -23.05 -15.91
N LYS A 147 28.04 -23.69 -14.94
CA LYS A 147 27.34 -24.96 -15.18
C LYS A 147 26.01 -24.64 -15.83
N ILE A 148 25.93 -24.83 -17.15
CA ILE A 148 24.66 -24.99 -17.84
C ILE A 148 23.88 -26.05 -17.04
N PRO A 149 22.60 -25.82 -16.67
CA PRO A 149 21.83 -26.82 -15.93
C PRO A 149 21.86 -28.13 -16.75
N ASN A 150 22.56 -29.14 -16.23
CA ASN A 150 22.39 -30.49 -16.71
C ASN A 150 20.98 -30.95 -16.35
N GLU A 151 20.50 -31.95 -17.07
CA GLU A 151 19.10 -32.16 -17.48
C GLU A 151 18.08 -32.45 -16.36
N SER A 152 18.39 -32.31 -15.08
CA SER A 152 17.43 -32.55 -14.00
C SER A 152 16.69 -31.29 -13.53
N THR A 153 15.45 -31.45 -13.08
CA THR A 153 14.66 -30.36 -12.47
C THR A 153 15.32 -29.80 -11.21
N ASN A 154 16.02 -30.64 -10.44
CA ASN A 154 16.76 -30.21 -9.25
C ASN A 154 17.94 -29.29 -9.59
N ASP A 155 18.65 -29.53 -10.69
CA ASP A 155 19.74 -28.65 -11.14
C ASP A 155 19.21 -27.28 -11.57
N ILE A 156 18.03 -27.25 -12.21
CA ILE A 156 17.33 -26.00 -12.57
C ILE A 156 16.99 -25.20 -11.31
N ASP A 157 16.39 -25.84 -10.30
CA ASP A 157 16.01 -25.17 -9.05
C ASP A 157 17.23 -24.66 -8.27
N ASN A 158 18.31 -25.45 -8.23
CA ASN A 158 19.58 -25.03 -7.63
C ASN A 158 20.18 -23.79 -8.34
N ALA A 159 20.12 -23.74 -9.67
CA ALA A 159 20.57 -22.59 -10.44
C ALA A 159 19.72 -21.35 -10.15
N ILE A 160 18.39 -21.51 -10.08
CA ILE A 160 17.46 -20.42 -9.72
C ILE A 160 17.71 -19.92 -8.30
N GLY A 161 17.90 -20.82 -7.35
CA GLY A 161 18.22 -20.50 -5.94
C GLY A 161 19.54 -19.75 -5.82
N THR A 162 20.58 -20.20 -6.53
CA THR A 162 21.90 -19.55 -6.56
C THR A 162 21.81 -18.15 -7.15
N LEU A 163 21.14 -18.00 -8.30
CA LEU A 163 20.91 -16.71 -8.94
C LEU A 163 20.14 -15.75 -8.03
N THR A 164 19.08 -16.24 -7.39
CA THR A 164 18.22 -15.44 -6.49
C THR A 164 18.99 -14.96 -5.25
N SER A 165 19.72 -15.87 -4.61
CA SER A 165 20.56 -15.56 -3.45
C SER A 165 21.63 -14.53 -3.81
N HIS A 166 22.27 -14.71 -4.97
CA HIS A 166 23.28 -13.82 -5.48
C HIS A 166 22.75 -12.39 -5.69
N ILE A 167 21.66 -12.24 -6.45
CA ILE A 167 21.04 -10.92 -6.73
C ILE A 167 20.63 -10.25 -5.42
N THR A 168 19.99 -11.01 -4.52
CA THR A 168 19.52 -10.48 -3.23
C THR A 168 20.68 -9.99 -2.37
N LYS A 169 21.80 -10.72 -2.35
CA LYS A 169 23.03 -10.32 -1.65
C LYS A 169 23.63 -9.03 -2.25
N VAL A 170 23.75 -8.94 -3.57
CA VAL A 170 24.28 -7.74 -4.24
C VAL A 170 23.39 -6.52 -3.98
N VAL A 171 22.08 -6.67 -4.14
CA VAL A 171 21.12 -5.59 -3.88
C VAL A 171 21.19 -5.14 -2.42
N LYS A 172 21.26 -6.08 -1.47
CA LYS A 172 21.41 -5.78 -0.04
C LYS A 172 22.70 -5.01 0.25
N ASN A 173 23.84 -5.44 -0.32
CA ASN A 173 25.14 -4.79 -0.15
C ASN A 173 25.20 -3.39 -0.79
N CYS A 174 24.43 -3.16 -1.84
CA CYS A 174 24.31 -1.87 -2.52
C CYS A 174 23.20 -0.98 -1.95
N SER A 175 22.52 -1.43 -0.90
CA SER A 175 21.42 -0.73 -0.25
C SER A 175 21.84 -0.15 1.08
N ARG A 176 21.30 1.04 1.41
CA ARG A 176 21.46 1.66 2.72
C ARG A 176 20.12 2.09 3.28
N LYS A 177 19.98 1.95 4.59
CA LYS A 177 18.83 2.47 5.33
C LYS A 177 19.07 3.95 5.60
N ILE A 178 18.18 4.80 5.11
CA ILE A 178 18.18 6.23 5.40
C ILE A 178 16.97 6.51 6.29
N PRO A 179 17.07 7.36 7.33
CA PRO A 179 15.89 7.88 8.00
C PRO A 179 14.96 8.50 6.94
N VAL A 180 13.66 8.24 7.01
CA VAL A 180 12.67 8.96 6.21
C VAL A 180 12.78 10.42 6.60
N ASN A 181 13.55 11.18 5.82
CA ASN A 181 13.43 12.62 5.82
C ASN A 181 12.10 12.85 5.14
N SER A 182 11.14 13.42 5.85
CA SER A 182 9.94 13.88 5.21
C SER A 182 10.38 14.95 4.21
N ASP A 183 10.38 14.60 2.92
CA ASP A 183 10.63 15.51 1.80
C ASP A 183 9.48 16.52 1.71
N HIS A 184 9.30 17.30 2.77
CA HIS A 184 8.48 18.49 2.73
C HIS A 184 9.30 19.54 1.99
N PRO A 185 8.70 20.24 1.01
CA PRO A 185 9.32 21.42 0.42
C PRO A 185 9.83 22.32 1.55
N LYS A 186 11.14 22.56 1.58
CA LYS A 186 11.72 23.38 2.63
C LYS A 186 11.11 24.77 2.50
N LEU A 187 10.45 25.23 3.57
CA LEU A 187 9.91 26.58 3.62
C LEU A 187 11.00 27.60 3.25
N PRO A 188 10.64 28.69 2.53
CA PRO A 188 11.58 29.73 2.14
C PRO A 188 12.42 30.22 3.32
N ALA A 189 13.66 30.66 3.05
CA ALA A 189 14.58 31.12 4.09
C ALA A 189 13.98 32.25 4.96
N SER A 190 13.17 33.12 4.34
CA SER A 190 12.42 34.19 5.02
C SER A 190 11.43 33.65 6.06
N VAL A 191 10.66 32.62 5.72
CA VAL A 191 9.74 31.94 6.66
C VAL A 191 10.50 31.26 7.79
N ARG A 192 11.59 30.56 7.46
CA ARG A 192 12.42 29.89 8.48
C ARG A 192 13.04 30.88 9.46
N LYS A 193 13.45 32.07 9.01
CA LYS A 193 13.95 33.14 9.88
C LYS A 193 12.85 33.66 10.81
N LEU A 194 11.63 33.86 10.30
CA LEU A 194 10.47 34.24 11.11
C LEU A 194 10.10 33.17 12.15
N MET A 195 10.15 31.89 11.77
CA MET A 195 9.91 30.79 12.72
C MET A 195 10.96 30.75 13.85
N ARG A 196 12.24 31.01 13.54
CA ARG A 196 13.29 31.14 14.56
C ARG A 196 13.03 32.31 15.51
N ALA A 197 12.65 33.47 14.96
CA ALA A 197 12.31 34.66 15.76
C ALA A 197 11.09 34.40 16.67
N LYS A 198 10.04 33.76 16.13
CA LYS A 198 8.86 33.32 16.88
C LYS A 198 9.25 32.40 18.04
N ASN A 199 10.06 31.38 17.77
CA ASN A 199 10.49 30.43 18.81
C ASN A 199 11.37 31.11 19.87
N ALA A 200 12.21 32.08 19.49
CA ALA A 200 12.96 32.89 20.45
C ALA A 200 12.04 33.76 21.32
N ALA A 201 11.02 34.38 20.74
CA ALA A 201 10.03 35.17 21.49
C ALA A 201 9.20 34.29 22.44
N LEU A 202 8.81 33.09 22.03
CA LEU A 202 8.09 32.13 22.88
C LEU A 202 8.94 31.63 24.04
N ARG A 203 10.26 31.45 23.86
CA ARG A 203 11.18 31.16 24.98
C ARG A 203 11.23 32.32 25.97
N ARG A 204 11.37 33.56 25.48
CA ARG A 204 11.33 34.76 26.35
C ARG A 204 10.03 34.91 27.14
N VAL A 205 8.88 34.52 26.57
CA VAL A 205 7.61 34.50 27.31
C VAL A 205 7.62 33.46 28.43
N SER A 206 8.27 32.31 28.21
CA SER A 206 8.43 31.26 29.23
C SER A 206 9.39 31.69 30.34
N ASP A 207 10.47 32.38 29.99
CA ASP A 207 11.50 32.81 30.93
C ASP A 207 11.05 34.06 31.71
N PHE A 208 10.36 34.99 31.05
CA PHE A 208 9.94 36.29 31.60
C PHE A 208 8.55 36.68 31.08
N SER A 209 7.51 36.24 31.79
CA SER A 209 6.12 36.49 31.40
C SER A 209 5.69 37.92 31.74
N ASN A 210 5.57 38.77 30.72
CA ASN A 210 4.97 40.10 30.83
C ASN A 210 4.05 40.42 29.62
N PRO A 211 3.15 41.41 29.72
CA PRO A 211 2.22 41.75 28.62
C PRO A 211 2.92 42.09 27.29
N ALA A 212 4.06 42.78 27.33
CA ALA A 212 4.80 43.18 26.14
C ALA A 212 5.40 41.97 25.40
N ASN A 213 6.02 41.04 26.14
CA ASN A 213 6.57 39.80 25.60
C ASN A 213 5.48 38.91 25.00
N ARG A 214 4.32 38.81 25.65
CA ARG A 214 3.16 38.06 25.13
C ARG A 214 2.62 38.67 23.83
N SER A 215 2.43 39.98 23.80
CA SER A 215 1.98 40.70 22.58
C SER A 215 2.99 40.52 21.42
N TYR A 216 4.28 40.63 21.70
CA TYR A 216 5.34 40.43 20.70
C TYR A 216 5.37 38.99 20.15
N ALA A 217 5.25 37.98 21.02
CA ALA A 217 5.19 36.58 20.60
C ALA A 217 3.95 36.29 19.73
N ARG A 218 2.78 36.82 20.10
CA ARG A 218 1.53 36.71 19.32
C ARG A 218 1.65 37.36 17.94
N ALA A 219 2.22 38.56 17.87
CA ALA A 219 2.46 39.25 16.61
C ALA A 219 3.33 38.40 15.66
N LEU A 220 4.39 37.78 16.18
CA LEU A 220 5.24 36.86 15.41
C LEU A 220 4.53 35.55 15.03
N GLN A 221 3.66 35.00 15.89
CA GLN A 221 2.84 33.84 15.57
C GLN A 221 1.91 34.12 14.38
N ARG A 222 1.17 35.24 14.40
CA ARG A 222 0.32 35.66 13.27
C ARG A 222 1.11 35.84 11.99
N LYS A 223 2.25 36.56 12.08
CA LYS A 223 3.12 36.82 10.92
C LYS A 223 3.69 35.53 10.30
N VAL A 224 4.06 34.55 11.12
CA VAL A 224 4.49 33.23 10.62
C VAL A 224 3.33 32.50 9.94
N ARG A 225 2.14 32.51 10.55
CA ARG A 225 0.94 31.84 10.01
C ARG A 225 0.52 32.42 8.66
N GLU A 226 0.44 33.75 8.57
CA GLU A 226 0.13 34.48 7.34
C GLU A 226 1.16 34.15 6.25
N ARG A 227 2.46 34.25 6.55
CA ARG A 227 3.49 34.00 5.54
C ARG A 227 3.54 32.54 5.08
N VAL A 228 3.30 31.58 5.98
CA VAL A 228 3.20 30.16 5.60
C VAL A 228 1.99 29.93 4.70
N ARG A 229 0.84 30.53 5.02
CA ARG A 229 -0.37 30.47 4.20
C ARG A 229 -0.13 31.06 2.81
N GLU A 230 0.49 32.23 2.75
CA GLU A 230 0.84 32.90 1.48
C GLU A 230 1.76 32.01 0.62
N VAL A 231 2.82 31.46 1.20
CA VAL A 231 3.73 30.55 0.47
C VAL A 231 3.00 29.31 -0.04
N HIS A 232 2.11 28.71 0.75
CA HIS A 232 1.32 27.56 0.30
C HIS A 232 0.36 27.94 -0.83
N ASN A 233 -0.33 29.07 -0.73
CA ASN A 233 -1.26 29.55 -1.75
C ASN A 233 -0.53 29.90 -3.05
N ASN A 234 0.63 30.56 -2.98
CA ASN A 234 1.43 30.90 -4.16
C ASN A 234 1.95 29.63 -4.84
N ASN A 235 2.45 28.66 -4.07
CA ASN A 235 2.88 27.37 -4.61
C ASN A 235 1.73 26.61 -5.27
N TRP A 236 0.53 26.64 -4.68
CA TRP A 236 -0.66 26.01 -5.23
C TRP A 236 -1.12 26.72 -6.52
N SER A 237 -1.13 28.05 -6.53
CA SER A 237 -1.53 28.85 -7.70
C SER A 237 -0.59 28.63 -8.87
N ALA A 238 0.74 28.69 -8.63
CA ALA A 238 1.74 28.38 -9.64
C ALA A 238 1.61 26.93 -10.18
N LEU A 239 1.26 25.97 -9.31
CA LEU A 239 0.97 24.61 -9.73
C LEU A 239 -0.28 24.55 -10.63
N MET A 240 -1.38 25.22 -10.25
CA MET A 240 -2.62 25.23 -11.05
C MET A 240 -2.44 25.94 -12.41
N GLU A 241 -1.65 27.01 -12.47
CA GLU A 241 -1.34 27.73 -13.71
C GLU A 241 -0.48 26.88 -14.67
N GLY A 242 0.46 26.10 -14.13
CA GLY A 242 1.40 25.30 -14.95
C GLY A 242 0.94 23.88 -15.30
N ILE A 243 -0.20 23.41 -14.78
CA ILE A 243 -0.63 22.02 -14.92
C ILE A 243 -1.64 21.85 -16.06
N THR A 244 -1.37 20.89 -16.95
CA THR A 244 -2.25 20.58 -18.09
C THR A 244 -2.65 19.09 -18.06
N PRO A 245 -3.75 18.67 -18.73
CA PRO A 245 -4.18 17.27 -18.75
C PRO A 245 -3.15 16.26 -19.29
N THR A 246 -2.16 16.73 -20.04
CA THR A 246 -1.04 15.91 -20.54
C THR A 246 0.01 15.64 -19.46
N HIS A 247 0.09 16.48 -18.42
CA HIS A 247 1.03 16.31 -17.32
C HIS A 247 0.59 15.20 -16.37
N LYS A 248 1.52 14.33 -15.98
CA LYS A 248 1.27 13.29 -14.96
C LYS A 248 0.81 13.88 -13.62
N ALA A 249 1.32 15.06 -13.26
CA ALA A 249 0.95 15.76 -12.05
C ALA A 249 -0.56 16.07 -12.00
N TYR A 250 -1.19 16.37 -13.14
CA TYR A 250 -2.62 16.67 -13.23
C TYR A 250 -3.45 15.52 -12.67
N TRP A 251 -3.16 14.31 -13.14
CA TRP A 251 -3.85 13.11 -12.71
C TRP A 251 -3.53 12.73 -11.26
N GLN A 252 -2.35 13.08 -10.75
CA GLN A 252 -2.03 12.90 -9.34
C GLN A 252 -2.86 13.83 -8.45
N VAL A 253 -2.97 15.11 -8.81
CA VAL A 253 -3.79 16.10 -8.11
C VAL A 253 -5.28 15.74 -8.19
N ALA A 254 -5.80 15.48 -9.39
CA ALA A 254 -7.19 15.09 -9.60
C ALA A 254 -7.54 13.83 -8.80
N LYS A 255 -6.64 12.85 -8.74
CA LYS A 255 -6.83 11.66 -7.92
C LYS A 255 -6.84 12.00 -6.43
N ALA A 256 -5.91 12.84 -5.96
CA ALA A 256 -5.83 13.23 -4.55
C ALA A 256 -7.08 14.01 -4.10
N LEU A 257 -7.64 14.86 -4.97
CA LEU A 257 -8.86 15.62 -4.71
C LEU A 257 -10.13 14.76 -4.73
N LYS A 258 -10.13 13.68 -5.52
CA LYS A 258 -11.26 12.74 -5.63
C LYS A 258 -11.20 11.57 -4.64
N SER A 259 -10.04 11.32 -4.04
CA SER A 259 -9.89 10.23 -3.07
C SER A 259 -10.27 10.71 -1.67
N ASP A 260 -11.12 9.96 -0.98
CA ASP A 260 -11.52 10.19 0.43
C ASP A 260 -10.36 9.94 1.44
N GLY A 261 -9.10 10.08 1.00
CA GLY A 261 -7.93 9.74 1.79
C GLY A 261 -7.67 8.24 1.88
N TYR A 262 -6.73 7.86 2.74
CA TYR A 262 -6.51 6.46 3.10
C TYR A 262 -7.56 6.03 4.12
N GLU A 263 -8.48 5.18 3.68
CA GLU A 263 -9.39 4.48 4.58
C GLU A 263 -8.75 3.15 5.02
N PRO A 264 -8.50 2.96 6.33
CA PRO A 264 -7.97 1.71 6.84
C PRO A 264 -8.94 0.55 6.60
N VAL A 265 -8.41 -0.67 6.52
CA VAL A 265 -9.23 -1.87 6.44
C VAL A 265 -9.95 -2.05 7.78
N PRO A 266 -11.30 -2.02 7.81
CA PRO A 266 -12.07 -2.21 9.04
C PRO A 266 -11.90 -3.64 9.57
N ALA A 267 -12.49 -3.93 10.73
CA ALA A 267 -12.58 -5.32 11.19
C ALA A 267 -13.30 -6.17 10.13
N LEU A 268 -12.76 -7.37 9.84
CA LEU A 268 -13.37 -8.27 8.85
C LEU A 268 -14.28 -9.28 9.54
N LYS A 269 -15.44 -9.54 8.94
CA LYS A 269 -16.40 -10.54 9.42
C LYS A 269 -16.03 -11.90 8.87
N ASN A 270 -15.74 -12.83 9.77
CA ASN A 270 -15.63 -14.24 9.42
C ASN A 270 -17.02 -14.84 9.11
N PRO A 271 -17.07 -15.98 8.42
CA PRO A 271 -18.33 -16.67 8.10
C PRO A 271 -19.11 -17.16 9.32
N ASP A 272 -18.45 -17.33 10.47
CA ASP A 272 -19.05 -17.67 11.77
C ASP A 272 -19.52 -16.43 12.57
N ASN A 273 -19.56 -15.25 11.93
CA ASN A 273 -19.85 -13.94 12.52
C ASN A 273 -18.84 -13.41 13.56
N THR A 274 -17.68 -14.06 13.73
CA THR A 274 -16.59 -13.48 14.52
C THR A 274 -15.91 -12.32 13.76
N LEU A 275 -15.25 -11.42 14.49
CA LEU A 275 -14.58 -10.25 13.93
C LEU A 275 -13.07 -10.38 14.04
N ALA A 276 -12.38 -10.22 12.91
CA ALA A 276 -10.92 -10.14 12.84
C ALA A 276 -10.46 -8.68 12.94
N PHE A 277 -9.76 -8.35 14.02
CA PHE A 277 -9.33 -6.98 14.33
C PHE A 277 -7.85 -6.77 13.99
N GLU A 278 -7.01 -7.76 14.28
CA GLU A 278 -5.57 -7.69 14.03
C GLU A 278 -5.24 -7.95 12.55
N ASP A 279 -4.12 -7.41 12.07
CA ASP A 279 -3.72 -7.58 10.66
C ASP A 279 -3.47 -9.05 10.30
N ARG A 280 -2.97 -9.86 11.25
CA ARG A 280 -2.78 -11.30 11.06
C ARG A 280 -4.12 -12.02 10.92
N GLU A 281 -5.08 -11.74 11.79
CA GLU A 281 -6.42 -12.32 11.74
C GLU A 281 -7.15 -11.91 10.45
N LYS A 282 -7.01 -10.66 10.03
CA LYS A 282 -7.60 -10.17 8.77
C LYS A 282 -6.99 -10.87 7.55
N ALA A 283 -5.67 -11.11 7.56
CA ALA A 283 -5.00 -11.84 6.49
C ALA A 283 -5.53 -13.27 6.40
N GLU A 284 -5.69 -13.95 7.54
CA GLU A 284 -6.25 -15.30 7.61
C GLU A 284 -7.72 -15.34 7.16
N CYS A 285 -8.52 -14.36 7.58
CA CYS A 285 -9.91 -14.19 7.16
C CYS A 285 -10.04 -14.06 5.63
N LEU A 286 -9.15 -13.28 5.01
CA LEU A 286 -9.07 -13.16 3.55
C LEU A 286 -8.62 -14.48 2.90
N ALA A 287 -7.60 -15.14 3.45
CA ALA A 287 -7.09 -16.42 2.95
C ALA A 287 -8.17 -17.50 2.94
N ASN A 288 -8.83 -17.72 4.08
CA ASN A 288 -9.97 -18.64 4.23
C ASN A 288 -11.12 -18.30 3.26
N SER A 289 -11.39 -17.00 3.07
CA SER A 289 -12.41 -16.58 2.11
C SER A 289 -12.02 -16.93 0.68
N ILE A 290 -10.74 -16.77 0.29
CA ILE A 290 -10.26 -17.10 -1.04
C ILE A 290 -10.26 -18.62 -1.25
N GLU A 291 -9.76 -19.39 -0.27
CA GLU A 291 -9.78 -20.85 -0.31
C GLU A 291 -11.20 -21.39 -0.53
N ARG A 292 -12.18 -20.94 0.26
CA ARG A 292 -13.59 -21.35 0.04
C ARG A 292 -14.11 -20.99 -1.34
N GLN A 293 -13.67 -19.86 -1.90
CA GLN A 293 -14.05 -19.47 -3.26
C GLN A 293 -13.41 -20.37 -4.33
N CYS A 294 -12.26 -20.96 -4.03
CA CYS A 294 -11.57 -21.95 -4.86
C CYS A 294 -12.19 -23.35 -4.70
N SER A 295 -12.62 -23.75 -3.50
CA SER A 295 -13.13 -25.10 -3.23
C SER A 295 -14.58 -25.33 -3.68
N HIS A 296 -15.40 -24.28 -3.81
CA HIS A 296 -16.84 -24.42 -4.11
C HIS A 296 -17.18 -24.69 -5.60
N THR A 297 -16.20 -24.90 -6.46
CA THR A 297 -16.39 -25.14 -7.91
C THR A 297 -16.41 -26.62 -8.32
N SER A 298 -16.59 -27.57 -7.40
CA SER A 298 -16.91 -28.95 -7.80
C SER A 298 -18.41 -29.07 -8.07
N PRO A 299 -18.90 -29.03 -9.33
CA PRO A 299 -20.24 -29.53 -9.61
C PRO A 299 -20.31 -31.01 -9.21
N THR A 300 -21.52 -31.54 -9.07
CA THR A 300 -21.77 -32.99 -9.12
C THR A 300 -21.22 -33.51 -10.45
N HIS A 301 -19.96 -33.93 -10.45
CA HIS A 301 -19.31 -34.46 -11.63
C HIS A 301 -19.94 -35.80 -11.98
N ASP A 302 -20.35 -35.97 -13.24
CA ASP A 302 -20.57 -37.30 -13.80
C ASP A 302 -19.23 -38.07 -13.68
N PRO A 303 -19.13 -39.12 -12.84
CA PRO A 303 -17.88 -39.84 -12.64
C PRO A 303 -17.31 -40.38 -13.95
N LEU A 304 -18.17 -40.73 -14.91
CA LEU A 304 -17.74 -41.23 -16.22
C LEU A 304 -17.09 -40.13 -17.05
N HIS A 305 -17.60 -38.90 -16.99
CA HIS A 305 -17.01 -37.76 -17.68
C HIS A 305 -15.63 -37.41 -17.09
N THR A 306 -15.51 -37.38 -15.76
CA THR A 306 -14.23 -37.12 -15.09
C THR A 306 -13.19 -38.19 -15.46
N SER A 307 -13.55 -39.48 -15.38
CA SER A 307 -12.62 -40.55 -15.76
C SER A 307 -12.20 -40.48 -17.23
N ARG A 308 -13.09 -40.06 -18.15
CA ARG A 308 -12.74 -39.84 -19.56
C ARG A 308 -11.74 -38.70 -19.73
N ILE A 309 -11.96 -37.56 -19.05
CA ILE A 309 -11.02 -36.42 -19.11
C ILE A 309 -9.67 -36.82 -18.53
N GLU A 310 -9.65 -37.43 -17.35
CA GLU A 310 -8.40 -37.85 -16.71
C GLU A 310 -7.64 -38.86 -17.58
N GLU A 311 -8.34 -39.76 -18.25
CA GLU A 311 -7.74 -40.71 -19.19
C GLU A 311 -7.17 -40.00 -20.41
N GLU A 312 -7.90 -39.06 -21.00
CA GLU A 312 -7.40 -38.26 -22.13
C GLU A 312 -6.17 -37.43 -21.72
N VAL A 313 -6.18 -36.81 -20.52
CA VAL A 313 -5.03 -36.08 -19.98
C VAL A 313 -3.84 -37.01 -19.78
N ARG A 314 -4.02 -38.19 -19.15
CA ARG A 314 -2.96 -39.19 -18.99
C ARG A 314 -2.37 -39.62 -20.33
N GLN A 315 -3.22 -39.90 -21.31
CA GLN A 315 -2.78 -40.26 -22.67
C GLN A 315 -1.97 -39.13 -23.31
N LYS A 316 -2.45 -37.88 -23.24
CA LYS A 316 -1.73 -36.72 -23.80
C LYS A 316 -0.38 -36.48 -23.11
N VAL A 317 -0.31 -36.66 -21.79
CA VAL A 317 0.91 -36.50 -21.00
C VAL A 317 1.91 -37.63 -21.26
N SER A 318 1.43 -38.83 -21.60
CA SER A 318 2.30 -39.96 -21.97
C SER A 318 2.92 -39.87 -23.37
N LEU A 319 2.43 -38.95 -24.21
CA LEU A 319 3.04 -38.73 -25.53
C LEU A 319 4.37 -38.01 -25.35
N ASP A 320 5.39 -38.45 -26.10
CA ASP A 320 6.66 -37.74 -26.15
C ASP A 320 6.41 -36.28 -26.58
N PRO A 321 7.03 -35.30 -25.89
CA PRO A 321 6.98 -33.92 -26.31
C PRO A 321 7.44 -33.81 -27.77
N LYS A 322 6.62 -33.19 -28.61
CA LYS A 322 7.11 -32.77 -29.92
C LYS A 322 8.01 -31.56 -29.71
N ASP A 323 9.30 -31.70 -29.97
CA ASP A 323 10.31 -30.63 -29.92
C ASP A 323 10.13 -29.60 -31.06
N ASP A 324 8.93 -29.03 -31.16
CA ASP A 324 8.54 -28.07 -32.20
C ASP A 324 8.71 -26.60 -31.72
N LEU A 325 9.23 -26.37 -30.51
CA LEU A 325 9.39 -25.03 -29.96
C LEU A 325 10.81 -24.50 -30.19
N ASP A 326 10.90 -23.36 -30.87
CA ASP A 326 12.17 -22.65 -31.02
C ASP A 326 12.80 -22.34 -29.65
N PRO A 327 14.11 -22.62 -29.45
CA PRO A 327 14.82 -22.26 -28.23
C PRO A 327 14.70 -20.76 -27.90
N VAL A 328 14.66 -20.46 -26.60
CA VAL A 328 14.73 -19.07 -26.11
C VAL A 328 16.06 -18.47 -26.53
N THR A 329 16.00 -17.27 -27.10
CA THR A 329 17.17 -16.53 -27.55
C THR A 329 17.54 -15.42 -26.56
N LEU A 330 18.81 -15.00 -26.59
CA LEU A 330 19.28 -13.89 -25.77
C LEU A 330 18.60 -12.57 -26.13
N ASP A 331 18.30 -12.34 -27.41
CA ASP A 331 17.67 -11.10 -27.87
C ASP A 331 16.20 -11.01 -27.45
N GLU A 332 15.49 -12.14 -27.46
CA GLU A 332 14.13 -12.24 -26.91
C GLU A 332 14.12 -11.82 -25.43
N VAL A 333 14.99 -12.41 -24.60
CA VAL A 333 15.08 -12.10 -23.17
C VAL A 333 15.50 -10.64 -22.95
N LYS A 334 16.48 -10.13 -23.70
CA LYS A 334 16.89 -8.71 -23.65
C LYS A 334 15.71 -7.78 -23.95
N GLY A 335 14.92 -8.09 -24.98
CA GLY A 335 13.72 -7.34 -25.35
C GLY A 335 12.68 -7.31 -24.23
N LEU A 336 12.41 -8.47 -23.61
CA LEU A 336 11.48 -8.57 -22.48
C LEU A 336 11.97 -7.78 -21.26
N VAL A 337 13.25 -7.89 -20.91
CA VAL A 337 13.87 -7.16 -19.80
C VAL A 337 13.82 -5.65 -20.02
N LYS A 338 14.14 -5.18 -21.24
CA LYS A 338 14.06 -3.75 -21.62
C LYS A 338 12.67 -3.18 -21.39
N ASN A 339 11.63 -3.96 -21.66
CA ASN A 339 10.22 -3.56 -21.52
C ASN A 339 9.66 -3.68 -20.08
N LEU A 340 10.44 -4.15 -19.11
CA LEU A 340 9.98 -4.24 -17.72
C LEU A 340 9.70 -2.86 -17.09
N LYS A 341 8.56 -2.75 -16.41
CA LYS A 341 8.18 -1.54 -15.66
C LYS A 341 8.90 -1.53 -14.31
N THR A 342 9.77 -0.56 -14.07
CA THR A 342 10.68 -0.49 -12.90
C THR A 342 10.01 -0.24 -11.56
N ARG A 343 8.80 0.32 -11.55
CA ARG A 343 8.04 0.67 -10.33
C ARG A 343 7.02 -0.40 -9.93
N LYS A 344 7.25 -1.65 -10.34
CA LYS A 344 6.42 -2.80 -9.94
C LYS A 344 6.98 -3.40 -8.66
N VAL A 345 6.08 -3.91 -7.82
CA VAL A 345 6.41 -4.61 -6.58
C VAL A 345 6.97 -6.00 -6.96
N SER A 346 8.00 -6.44 -6.25
CA SER A 346 8.59 -7.78 -6.38
C SER A 346 7.69 -8.85 -5.78
N GLY A 347 7.92 -10.11 -6.15
CA GLY A 347 7.32 -11.26 -5.47
C GLY A 347 8.03 -11.59 -4.16
N LEU A 348 7.80 -12.81 -3.66
CA LEU A 348 8.44 -13.35 -2.45
C LEU A 348 9.98 -13.39 -2.55
N ASP A 349 10.50 -13.59 -3.75
CA ASP A 349 11.94 -13.60 -4.06
C ASP A 349 12.64 -12.26 -3.80
N GLY A 350 11.91 -11.17 -3.62
CA GLY A 350 12.47 -9.83 -3.43
C GLY A 350 13.17 -9.25 -4.68
N ILE A 351 13.12 -9.92 -5.82
CA ILE A 351 13.78 -9.48 -7.05
C ILE A 351 12.87 -8.48 -7.77
N SER A 352 13.25 -7.20 -7.70
CA SER A 352 12.54 -6.14 -8.41
C SER A 352 12.87 -6.13 -9.91
N ASN A 353 11.90 -5.68 -10.73
CA ASN A 353 12.14 -5.39 -12.14
C ASN A 353 13.31 -4.43 -12.40
N LYS A 354 13.64 -3.59 -11.41
CA LYS A 354 14.77 -2.67 -11.50
C LYS A 354 16.11 -3.38 -11.33
N ALA A 355 16.17 -4.44 -10.52
CA ALA A 355 17.34 -5.31 -10.41
C ALA A 355 17.56 -6.12 -11.68
N ILE A 356 16.49 -6.69 -12.27
CA ILE A 356 16.58 -7.45 -13.53
C ILE A 356 17.12 -6.60 -14.67
N LYS A 357 16.76 -5.31 -14.73
CA LYS A 357 17.31 -4.38 -15.72
C LYS A 357 18.80 -4.07 -15.57
N CYS A 358 19.41 -4.44 -14.45
CA CYS A 358 20.85 -4.32 -14.22
C CYS A 358 21.61 -5.62 -14.56
N PHE A 359 20.95 -6.63 -15.13
CA PHE A 359 21.63 -7.87 -15.50
C PHE A 359 22.62 -7.62 -16.65
N SER A 360 23.85 -8.06 -16.44
CA SER A 360 24.91 -8.09 -17.44
C SER A 360 24.62 -9.15 -18.52
N SER A 361 25.33 -9.08 -19.65
CA SER A 361 25.15 -10.07 -20.74
C SER A 361 25.35 -11.52 -20.28
N PRO A 362 26.33 -11.85 -19.43
CA PRO A 362 26.48 -13.21 -18.88
C PRO A 362 25.29 -13.66 -18.03
N LEU A 363 24.74 -12.78 -17.17
CA LEU A 363 23.56 -13.12 -16.37
C LEU A 363 22.31 -13.33 -17.22
N LEU A 364 22.16 -12.56 -18.30
CA LEU A 364 21.08 -12.79 -19.26
C LEU A 364 21.26 -14.11 -20.01
N ALA A 365 22.49 -14.50 -20.36
CA ALA A 365 22.78 -15.79 -20.98
C ALA A 365 22.47 -16.96 -20.04
N LEU A 366 22.80 -16.84 -18.76
CA LEU A 366 22.40 -17.82 -17.75
C LEU A 366 20.87 -17.92 -17.66
N LEU A 367 20.16 -16.80 -17.64
CA LEU A 367 18.70 -16.81 -17.57
C LEU A 367 18.08 -17.51 -18.80
N VAL A 368 18.66 -17.31 -19.99
CA VAL A 368 18.28 -18.04 -21.21
C VAL A 368 18.54 -19.54 -21.04
N ALA A 369 19.69 -19.94 -20.50
CA ALA A 369 20.00 -21.35 -20.26
C ALA A 369 19.00 -21.99 -19.28
N ILE A 370 18.63 -21.30 -18.20
CA ILE A 370 17.60 -21.74 -17.26
C ILE A 370 16.25 -21.91 -17.97
N PHE A 371 15.81 -20.92 -18.76
CA PHE A 371 14.53 -21.00 -19.47
C PHE A 371 14.52 -22.14 -20.51
N ASN A 372 15.61 -22.37 -21.23
CA ASN A 372 15.71 -23.48 -22.18
C ASN A 372 15.73 -24.84 -21.47
N ALA A 373 16.40 -24.94 -20.32
CA ALA A 373 16.36 -26.15 -19.50
C ALA A 373 14.95 -26.43 -18.97
N CYS A 374 14.21 -25.38 -18.55
CA CYS A 374 12.81 -25.50 -18.15
C CYS A 374 11.93 -26.01 -19.30
N LEU A 375 12.10 -25.48 -20.51
CA LEU A 375 11.34 -25.91 -21.69
C LEU A 375 11.61 -27.37 -22.06
N LYS A 376 12.90 -27.73 -22.15
CA LYS A 376 13.33 -29.09 -22.49
C LYS A 376 12.77 -30.13 -21.51
N ASN A 377 12.67 -29.77 -20.23
CA ASN A 377 12.15 -30.65 -19.18
C ASN A 377 10.63 -30.53 -18.97
N CYS A 378 9.91 -29.73 -19.77
CA CYS A 378 8.50 -29.40 -19.53
C CYS A 378 8.23 -28.94 -18.09
N TYR A 379 9.20 -28.24 -17.49
CA TYR A 379 9.23 -27.91 -16.09
C TYR A 379 8.91 -26.44 -15.84
N PHE A 380 8.10 -26.17 -14.82
CA PHE A 380 7.88 -24.84 -14.27
C PHE A 380 8.30 -24.83 -12.80
N PRO A 381 9.34 -24.06 -12.42
CA PRO A 381 9.88 -24.03 -11.07
C PRO A 381 8.83 -23.72 -9.99
N GLU A 382 8.79 -24.54 -8.93
CA GLU A 382 7.84 -24.38 -7.81
C GLU A 382 7.98 -23.00 -7.14
N VAL A 383 9.21 -22.53 -6.95
CA VAL A 383 9.49 -21.20 -6.35
C VAL A 383 8.91 -20.03 -7.17
N TRP A 384 8.56 -20.24 -8.43
CA TRP A 384 7.90 -19.23 -9.27
C TRP A 384 6.37 -19.30 -9.20
N LYS A 385 5.80 -20.40 -8.68
CA LYS A 385 4.36 -20.56 -8.44
C LYS A 385 3.92 -19.87 -7.15
N ASP A 386 4.83 -19.71 -6.19
CA ASP A 386 4.57 -19.01 -4.93
C ASP A 386 4.27 -17.51 -5.12
N ALA A 387 3.23 -17.02 -4.46
CA ALA A 387 2.80 -15.62 -4.54
C ALA A 387 2.40 -15.02 -3.19
N VAL A 388 2.72 -13.73 -3.00
CA VAL A 388 2.05 -12.93 -1.95
C VAL A 388 0.70 -12.46 -2.47
N ILE A 389 -0.38 -12.79 -1.77
CA ILE A 389 -1.72 -12.32 -2.12
C ILE A 389 -2.03 -11.01 -1.40
N ILE A 390 -2.45 -9.99 -2.15
CA ILE A 390 -2.91 -8.71 -1.60
C ILE A 390 -4.39 -8.51 -1.96
N GLY A 391 -5.23 -8.32 -0.94
CA GLY A 391 -6.65 -8.00 -1.11
C GLY A 391 -6.87 -6.52 -1.42
N ILE A 392 -7.39 -6.20 -2.62
CA ILE A 392 -7.77 -4.83 -3.00
C ILE A 392 -9.29 -4.66 -2.89
N PRO A 393 -9.81 -3.69 -2.11
CA PRO A 393 -11.25 -3.50 -1.96
C PRO A 393 -11.91 -3.15 -3.30
N LYS A 394 -13.06 -3.79 -3.57
CA LYS A 394 -13.91 -3.48 -4.72
C LYS A 394 -14.59 -2.12 -4.50
N PRO A 395 -14.62 -1.22 -5.50
CA PRO A 395 -15.35 0.04 -5.40
C PRO A 395 -16.83 -0.19 -5.06
N GLY A 396 -17.36 0.57 -4.10
CA GLY A 396 -18.78 0.54 -3.72
C GLY A 396 -19.26 -0.73 -2.99
N LYS A 397 -18.35 -1.58 -2.52
CA LYS A 397 -18.70 -2.80 -1.75
C LYS A 397 -18.36 -2.63 -0.26
N PRO A 398 -19.10 -3.28 0.66
CA PRO A 398 -18.82 -3.21 2.10
C PRO A 398 -17.41 -3.71 2.43
N ARG A 399 -16.62 -2.90 3.13
CA ARG A 399 -15.19 -3.17 3.39
C ARG A 399 -14.95 -4.13 4.56
N ASP A 400 -15.98 -4.43 5.34
CA ASP A 400 -15.99 -5.41 6.45
C ASP A 400 -16.17 -6.86 5.97
N LEU A 401 -16.48 -7.07 4.68
CA LEU A 401 -16.67 -8.40 4.09
C LEU A 401 -15.43 -8.86 3.30
N PRO A 402 -14.87 -10.05 3.59
CA PRO A 402 -13.72 -10.60 2.85
C PRO A 402 -13.98 -10.77 1.34
N THR A 403 -15.20 -11.11 0.94
CA THR A 403 -15.61 -11.29 -0.46
C THR A 403 -15.63 -9.98 -1.28
N SER A 404 -15.59 -8.84 -0.59
CA SER A 404 -15.46 -7.51 -1.21
C SER A 404 -14.05 -7.18 -1.67
N TYR A 405 -13.06 -8.04 -1.40
CA TYR A 405 -11.68 -7.83 -1.82
C TYR A 405 -11.36 -8.65 -3.08
N ARG A 406 -10.53 -8.08 -3.96
CA ARG A 406 -9.95 -8.75 -5.13
C ARG A 406 -8.56 -9.25 -4.76
N PRO A 407 -8.27 -10.55 -4.83
CA PRO A 407 -6.92 -11.04 -4.63
C PRO A 407 -6.03 -10.62 -5.81
N ILE A 408 -4.85 -10.08 -5.50
CA ILE A 408 -3.80 -9.79 -6.46
C ILE A 408 -2.55 -10.57 -6.07
N SER A 409 -2.10 -11.45 -6.96
CA SER A 409 -0.92 -12.29 -6.75
C SER A 409 0.37 -11.57 -7.16
N LEU A 410 1.28 -11.40 -6.20
CA LEU A 410 2.64 -10.92 -6.44
C LEU A 410 3.59 -12.11 -6.66
N LEU A 411 3.57 -12.63 -7.88
CA LEU A 411 4.49 -13.68 -8.35
C LEU A 411 5.90 -13.14 -8.66
N SER A 412 6.89 -14.04 -8.71
CA SER A 412 8.28 -13.77 -9.11
C SER A 412 8.36 -13.01 -10.44
N SER A 413 9.27 -12.03 -10.50
CA SER A 413 9.51 -11.30 -11.74
C SER A 413 10.24 -12.15 -12.78
N LEU A 414 11.06 -13.12 -12.34
CA LEU A 414 11.73 -14.07 -13.22
C LEU A 414 10.74 -15.09 -13.79
N GLY A 415 9.86 -15.65 -12.94
CA GLY A 415 8.76 -16.51 -13.40
C GLY A 415 7.86 -15.83 -14.44
N LYS A 416 7.50 -14.56 -14.23
CA LYS A 416 6.73 -13.77 -15.22
C LYS A 416 7.45 -13.54 -16.54
N LEU A 417 8.78 -13.54 -16.56
CA LEU A 417 9.52 -13.47 -17.82
C LEU A 417 9.38 -14.80 -18.56
N TYR A 418 9.54 -15.92 -17.86
CA TYR A 418 9.34 -17.24 -18.43
C TYR A 418 7.90 -17.45 -18.96
N GLU A 419 6.89 -17.09 -18.16
CA GLU A 419 5.48 -17.13 -18.56
C GLU A 419 5.20 -16.30 -19.83
N LYS A 420 5.86 -15.16 -20.02
CA LYS A 420 5.69 -14.35 -21.24
C LYS A 420 6.22 -15.04 -22.48
N ILE A 421 7.33 -15.75 -22.34
CA ILE A 421 7.92 -16.52 -23.43
C ILE A 421 6.97 -17.67 -23.80
N LEU A 422 6.49 -18.42 -22.81
CA LEU A 422 5.48 -19.47 -23.00
C LEU A 422 4.20 -18.92 -23.64
N LYS A 423 3.70 -17.80 -23.13
CA LYS A 423 2.53 -17.12 -23.67
C LYS A 423 2.72 -16.72 -25.13
N SER A 424 3.90 -16.22 -25.50
CA SER A 424 4.19 -15.82 -26.89
C SER A 424 4.06 -17.02 -27.82
N ARG A 425 4.75 -18.11 -27.50
CA ARG A 425 4.71 -19.35 -28.28
C ARG A 425 3.29 -19.93 -28.39
N LEU A 426 2.57 -19.99 -27.27
CA LEU A 426 1.19 -20.46 -27.25
C LEU A 426 0.26 -19.57 -28.09
N SER A 427 0.41 -18.24 -27.97
CA SER A 427 -0.38 -17.29 -28.75
C SER A 427 -0.12 -17.46 -30.25
N ASP A 428 1.13 -17.59 -30.65
CA ASP A 428 1.51 -17.79 -32.05
C ASP A 428 0.89 -19.08 -32.60
N HIS A 429 0.91 -20.17 -31.83
CA HIS A 429 0.26 -21.41 -32.22
C HIS A 429 -1.26 -21.25 -32.39
N LEU A 430 -1.93 -20.64 -31.40
CA LEU A 430 -3.38 -20.44 -31.40
C LEU A 430 -3.84 -19.55 -32.57
N PHE A 431 -3.11 -18.48 -32.86
CA PHE A 431 -3.45 -17.56 -33.95
C PHE A 431 -3.13 -18.14 -35.33
N LYS A 432 -1.97 -18.80 -35.51
CA LYS A 432 -1.63 -19.44 -36.80
C LYS A 432 -2.64 -20.53 -37.20
N LYS A 433 -3.20 -21.24 -36.22
CA LYS A 433 -4.23 -22.27 -36.46
C LYS A 433 -5.66 -21.75 -36.48
N GLY A 434 -5.89 -20.45 -36.23
CA GLY A 434 -7.24 -19.88 -36.19
C GLY A 434 -8.13 -20.47 -35.08
N LEU A 435 -7.53 -20.88 -33.95
CA LEU A 435 -8.27 -21.54 -32.86
C LEU A 435 -9.04 -20.56 -31.96
N ILE A 436 -8.74 -19.26 -32.05
CA ILE A 436 -9.45 -18.21 -31.33
C ILE A 436 -10.50 -17.59 -32.25
N ILE A 437 -11.75 -17.63 -31.83
CA ILE A 437 -12.87 -17.02 -32.56
C ILE A 437 -12.69 -15.51 -32.71
N ASP A 438 -13.18 -14.94 -33.81
CA ASP A 438 -12.95 -13.53 -34.12
C ASP A 438 -13.71 -12.57 -33.20
N GLU A 439 -14.79 -13.05 -32.59
CA GLU A 439 -15.57 -12.32 -31.59
C GLU A 439 -14.88 -12.17 -30.23
N GLN A 440 -13.76 -12.86 -30.00
CA GLN A 440 -13.01 -12.75 -28.75
C GLN A 440 -12.04 -11.56 -28.80
N PHE A 441 -12.46 -10.45 -28.20
CA PHE A 441 -11.67 -9.21 -28.15
C PHE A 441 -10.84 -9.11 -26.86
N GLY A 442 -11.28 -9.77 -25.79
CA GLY A 442 -10.58 -9.79 -24.51
C GLY A 442 -9.19 -10.44 -24.65
N PHE A 443 -8.16 -9.76 -24.16
CA PHE A 443 -6.77 -10.25 -24.13
C PHE A 443 -6.15 -10.57 -25.51
N ARG A 444 -6.78 -10.15 -26.61
CA ARG A 444 -6.28 -10.32 -27.98
C ARG A 444 -5.49 -9.09 -28.43
N PRO A 445 -4.30 -9.25 -29.07
CA PRO A 445 -3.59 -8.13 -29.68
C PRO A 445 -4.46 -7.42 -30.72
N HIS A 446 -4.28 -6.10 -30.88
CA HIS A 446 -5.01 -5.26 -31.84
C HIS A 446 -6.54 -5.19 -31.67
N HIS A 447 -7.06 -5.69 -30.54
CA HIS A 447 -8.48 -5.60 -30.17
C HIS A 447 -8.63 -4.77 -28.89
N SER A 448 -9.79 -4.13 -28.73
CA SER A 448 -10.08 -3.26 -27.60
C SER A 448 -11.57 -3.26 -27.24
N CYS A 449 -11.89 -2.90 -26.00
CA CYS A 449 -13.29 -2.83 -25.55
C CYS A 449 -14.16 -1.89 -26.40
N PRO A 450 -13.68 -0.71 -26.84
CA PRO A 450 -14.47 0.15 -27.73
C PRO A 450 -14.81 -0.49 -29.08
N GLN A 451 -13.91 -1.28 -29.67
CA GLN A 451 -14.20 -1.97 -30.94
C GLN A 451 -15.29 -3.03 -30.75
N GLN A 452 -15.29 -3.76 -29.63
CA GLN A 452 -16.36 -4.73 -29.35
C GLN A 452 -17.71 -4.06 -29.09
N ALA A 453 -17.69 -2.91 -28.41
CA ALA A 453 -18.90 -2.09 -28.22
C ALA A 453 -19.44 -1.58 -29.56
N LEU A 454 -18.56 -1.11 -30.45
CA LEU A 454 -18.94 -0.68 -31.79
C LEU A 454 -19.60 -1.82 -32.59
N ARG A 455 -19.01 -3.02 -32.58
CA ARG A 455 -19.59 -4.21 -33.22
C ARG A 455 -21.00 -4.50 -32.72
N LEU A 456 -21.24 -4.41 -31.41
CA LEU A 456 -22.58 -4.60 -30.83
C LEU A 456 -23.56 -3.52 -31.31
N VAL A 457 -23.12 -2.25 -31.33
CA VAL A 457 -23.94 -1.12 -31.81
C VAL A 457 -24.30 -1.29 -33.29
N GLU A 458 -23.36 -1.73 -34.13
CA GLU A 458 -23.61 -2.01 -35.55
C GLU A 458 -24.63 -3.13 -35.73
N TYR A 459 -24.49 -4.23 -34.97
CA TYR A 459 -25.44 -5.35 -35.01
C TYR A 459 -26.86 -4.91 -34.62
N ILE A 460 -26.98 -4.09 -33.56
CA ILE A 460 -28.27 -3.53 -33.14
C ILE A 460 -28.83 -2.60 -34.22
N SER A 461 -28.00 -1.73 -34.80
CA SER A 461 -28.39 -0.76 -35.82
C SER A 461 -28.88 -1.44 -37.10
N GLU A 462 -28.21 -2.51 -37.53
CA GLU A 462 -28.62 -3.31 -38.68
C GLU A 462 -29.95 -4.04 -38.43
N GLY A 463 -30.15 -4.55 -37.21
CA GLY A 463 -31.44 -5.10 -36.77
C GLY A 463 -32.57 -4.09 -36.91
N PHE A 464 -32.36 -2.84 -36.47
CA PHE A 464 -33.35 -1.77 -36.64
C PHE A 464 -33.65 -1.46 -38.11
N LYS A 465 -32.64 -1.37 -38.97
CA LYS A 465 -32.83 -1.14 -40.42
C LYS A 465 -33.70 -2.22 -41.07
N ARG A 466 -33.54 -3.48 -40.64
CA ARG A 466 -34.31 -4.63 -41.14
C ARG A 466 -35.65 -4.83 -40.42
N LYS A 467 -36.04 -3.94 -39.52
CA LYS A 467 -37.25 -4.04 -38.68
C LYS A 467 -37.28 -5.32 -37.82
N HIS A 468 -36.11 -5.86 -37.48
CA HIS A 468 -35.99 -6.97 -36.54
C HIS A 468 -36.04 -6.47 -35.09
N LYS A 469 -36.48 -7.34 -34.17
CA LYS A 469 -36.31 -7.12 -32.72
C LYS A 469 -34.99 -7.75 -32.29
N THR A 470 -34.06 -6.94 -31.78
CA THR A 470 -32.77 -7.42 -31.29
C THR A 470 -32.83 -7.63 -29.78
N VAL A 471 -32.44 -8.81 -29.31
CA VAL A 471 -32.31 -9.14 -27.89
C VAL A 471 -30.84 -9.34 -27.55
N ALA A 472 -30.37 -8.76 -26.45
CA ALA A 472 -29.01 -8.95 -25.94
C ALA A 472 -29.05 -9.79 -24.66
N VAL A 473 -28.24 -10.85 -24.63
CA VAL A 473 -28.05 -11.69 -23.43
C VAL A 473 -26.62 -11.50 -22.95
N PHE A 474 -26.47 -11.02 -21.72
CA PHE A 474 -25.17 -10.77 -21.11
C PHE A 474 -24.86 -11.88 -20.11
N PHE A 475 -23.71 -12.55 -20.30
CA PHE A 475 -23.19 -13.56 -19.39
C PHE A 475 -22.00 -12.99 -18.63
N ASP A 476 -21.98 -13.20 -17.32
CA ASP A 476 -20.84 -12.90 -16.46
C ASP A 476 -20.44 -14.16 -15.69
N VAL A 477 -19.15 -14.51 -15.76
CA VAL A 477 -18.62 -15.68 -15.07
C VAL A 477 -18.12 -15.23 -13.70
N ALA A 478 -18.85 -15.61 -12.66
CA ALA A 478 -18.47 -15.28 -11.30
C ALA A 478 -17.07 -15.83 -10.98
N LYS A 479 -16.16 -14.93 -10.60
CA LYS A 479 -14.80 -15.26 -10.13
C LYS A 479 -13.95 -16.06 -11.13
N ALA A 480 -14.08 -15.78 -12.43
CA ALA A 480 -13.36 -16.49 -13.50
C ALA A 480 -11.89 -16.80 -13.18
N LEU A 481 -11.09 -15.81 -12.76
CA LEU A 481 -9.64 -16.01 -12.49
C LEU A 481 -9.31 -16.81 -11.22
N ILE A 482 -10.28 -17.01 -10.32
CA ILE A 482 -10.10 -17.77 -9.07
C ILE A 482 -10.62 -19.20 -9.25
N GLY A 483 -11.76 -19.38 -9.94
CA GLY A 483 -12.39 -20.69 -10.14
C GLY A 483 -11.67 -21.62 -11.13
N PHE A 484 -10.82 -21.10 -12.02
CA PHE A 484 -10.04 -21.93 -12.95
C PHE A 484 -8.72 -22.48 -12.35
N GLY A 485 -8.36 -22.11 -11.12
CA GLY A 485 -7.03 -22.38 -10.55
C GLY A 485 -6.88 -23.64 -9.69
N THR A 486 -7.93 -24.45 -9.50
CA THR A 486 -7.94 -25.55 -8.51
C THR A 486 -7.70 -26.95 -9.05
N GLN A 487 -7.19 -27.09 -10.28
CA GLN A 487 -6.80 -28.41 -10.82
C GLN A 487 -5.43 -28.36 -11.51
N ALA A 488 -4.45 -27.67 -10.89
CA ALA A 488 -3.06 -27.69 -11.33
C ALA A 488 -2.19 -28.38 -10.28
#